data_AF-R7U2I1-F1
#
_entry.id   AF-R7U2I1-F1
#
_cell.length_a   1.000
_cell.length_b   1.000
_cell.length_c   1.000
_cell.angle_alpha   90.00
_cell.angle_beta   90.00
_cell.angle_gamma   90.00
#
_symmetry.space_group_name_H-M   'P 1'
#
loop_
_entity.id
_entity.type
_entity.pdbx_description
1 polymer ?
#
loop_
_entity_poly.entity_id
_entity_poly.type
_entity_poly.pdbx_seq_one_letter_code
_entity_poly.pdbx_strand_id
1 'polypeptide(L)'
;MTADFSQTSRSMSKKILGVGIVATGALILAIALIIGLKFPSYVYRRNLEDMCVLSVQHDRFSIWTHNKYRDQSSHIFYWQITNPDDFLYHNAAPKVVEQGPYVYKQFEQKLNVEFPEDTHDVSFYLWVRQEFDAETTAEKCGSQCTENDNITILNPAYFQLLSRAGSDLIYALRMTPTIIEDALNHLTQLLGHEDGPSDTMRLIGVVDGNVVDNHAGDLHYPPDFLHFAFGDYLANANTAYANTVIDARQRTDFSVREMLGLYEALVNPTLFGATGEVDDDKCRLSVPRDFDFTYHLVTPSSVSFSNSNYNICGLLNTLQRFEPTHASAKNLTDAIAQYLCMNSTIACLELPADDSVRESMVLVIRDYVLEHLPKFVFYHAALLSKESMVVTRSQRNFALGYYAGQSAISAGKRTPPYVHGILDHAETYEDARERGPRVLLSNCIDEMEAKTNFKYKGWCCIALKTPVLRVQLFDCLQ
;
A
#
# COMPACT_ATOMS: atom_id res chain seq x y z
N MET A 1 5.60 -26.38 90.06
CA MET A 1 4.85 -25.10 90.07
C MET A 1 3.63 -25.27 89.18
N THR A 2 2.52 -25.70 89.77
CA THR A 2 1.21 -25.89 89.13
C THR A 2 0.30 -24.81 89.69
N ALA A 3 -0.02 -23.80 88.88
CA ALA A 3 -0.94 -22.74 89.27
C ALA A 3 -2.38 -23.25 89.12
N ASP A 4 -3.07 -23.28 90.25
CA ASP A 4 -4.45 -23.71 90.43
C ASP A 4 -5.39 -22.58 89.98
N PHE A 5 -6.13 -22.77 88.87
CA PHE A 5 -7.10 -21.80 88.38
C PHE A 5 -8.49 -22.18 88.95
N SER A 6 -8.83 -21.60 90.11
CA SER A 6 -10.17 -21.79 90.71
C SER A 6 -11.24 -21.08 89.86
N GLN A 7 -12.09 -21.85 89.18
CA GLN A 7 -13.30 -21.34 88.52
C GLN A 7 -14.42 -21.14 89.54
N THR A 8 -14.74 -19.88 89.83
CA THR A 8 -16.01 -19.51 90.48
C THR A 8 -17.07 -19.28 89.41
N SER A 9 -17.88 -20.30 89.12
CA SER A 9 -19.04 -20.20 88.22
C SER A 9 -20.20 -19.52 88.96
N ARG A 10 -20.36 -18.21 88.76
CA ARG A 10 -21.59 -17.50 89.14
C ARG A 10 -22.69 -17.86 88.14
N SER A 11 -23.77 -18.47 88.63
CA SER A 11 -25.00 -18.74 87.87
C SER A 11 -25.61 -17.44 87.35
N MET A 12 -25.26 -17.04 86.12
CA MET A 12 -25.90 -15.90 85.46
C MET A 12 -27.37 -16.19 85.19
N SER A 13 -28.23 -15.20 85.46
CA SER A 13 -29.65 -15.27 85.15
C SER A 13 -29.85 -15.51 83.65
N LYS A 14 -30.67 -16.53 83.29
CA LYS A 14 -30.99 -16.89 81.89
C LYS A 14 -31.49 -15.69 81.07
N LYS A 15 -32.06 -14.66 81.73
CA LYS A 15 -32.49 -13.40 81.09
C LYS A 15 -31.32 -12.54 80.62
N ILE A 16 -30.22 -12.49 81.38
CA ILE A 16 -29.01 -11.72 81.03
C ILE A 16 -28.29 -12.38 79.85
N LEU A 17 -28.24 -13.72 79.83
CA LEU A 17 -27.67 -14.48 78.71
C LEU A 17 -28.46 -14.26 77.41
N GLY A 18 -29.80 -14.29 77.48
CA GLY A 18 -30.66 -14.06 76.32
C GLY A 18 -30.49 -12.66 75.72
N VAL A 19 -30.43 -11.62 76.57
CA VAL A 19 -30.17 -10.24 76.12
C VAL A 19 -28.78 -10.12 75.50
N GLY A 20 -27.77 -10.77 76.08
CA GLY A 20 -26.41 -10.79 75.55
C GLY A 20 -26.33 -11.35 74.13
N ILE A 21 -26.97 -12.49 73.86
CA ILE A 21 -26.97 -13.12 72.53
C ILE A 21 -27.64 -12.23 71.49
N VAL A 22 -28.79 -11.63 71.82
CA VAL A 22 -29.51 -10.74 70.90
C VAL A 22 -28.68 -9.49 70.58
N ALA A 23 -28.05 -8.88 71.59
CA ALA A 23 -27.19 -7.70 71.40
C ALA A 23 -25.96 -8.02 70.53
N THR A 24 -25.30 -9.16 70.77
CA THR A 24 -24.17 -9.60 69.94
C THR A 24 -24.60 -9.91 68.51
N GLY A 25 -25.73 -10.59 68.33
CA GLY A 25 -26.27 -10.87 67.00
C GLY A 25 -26.61 -9.59 66.22
N ALA A 26 -27.22 -8.60 66.87
CA ALA A 26 -27.49 -7.30 66.28
C ALA A 26 -26.20 -6.55 65.89
N LEU A 27 -25.16 -6.61 66.73
CA LEU A 27 -23.87 -5.97 66.44
C LEU A 27 -23.17 -6.63 65.23
N ILE A 28 -23.13 -7.96 65.18
CA ILE A 28 -22.56 -8.70 64.05
C ILE A 28 -23.32 -8.38 62.76
N LEU A 29 -24.66 -8.36 62.81
CA LEU A 29 -25.48 -8.01 61.66
C LEU A 29 -25.19 -6.58 61.19
N ALA A 30 -25.08 -5.60 62.10
CA ALA A 30 -24.74 -4.23 61.76
C ALA A 30 -23.36 -4.11 61.08
N ILE A 31 -22.34 -4.80 61.61
CA ILE A 31 -21.00 -4.84 61.01
C ILE A 31 -21.04 -5.49 59.63
N ALA A 32 -21.73 -6.63 59.49
CA ALA A 32 -21.88 -7.31 58.21
C ALA A 32 -22.60 -6.43 57.17
N LEU A 33 -23.59 -5.63 57.60
CA LEU A 33 -24.30 -4.70 56.73
C LEU A 33 -23.41 -3.53 56.28
N ILE A 34 -22.60 -2.97 57.20
CA ILE A 34 -21.63 -1.93 56.88
C ILE A 34 -20.58 -2.44 55.90
N ILE A 35 -20.00 -3.62 56.17
CA ILE A 35 -19.01 -4.23 55.28
C ILE A 35 -19.68 -4.54 53.93
N GLY A 36 -20.82 -5.22 53.91
CA GLY A 36 -21.52 -5.61 52.67
C GLY A 36 -21.92 -4.43 51.78
N LEU A 37 -22.30 -3.28 52.36
CA LEU A 37 -22.74 -2.12 51.58
C LEU A 37 -21.64 -1.10 51.28
N LYS A 38 -20.68 -0.87 52.19
CA LYS A 38 -19.66 0.18 52.03
C LYS A 38 -18.32 -0.33 51.53
N PHE A 39 -17.96 -1.57 51.87
CA PHE A 39 -16.67 -2.14 51.47
C PHE A 39 -16.53 -2.24 49.94
N PRO A 40 -17.54 -2.67 49.14
CA PRO A 40 -17.42 -2.71 47.69
C PRO A 40 -17.16 -1.33 47.08
N SER A 41 -17.89 -0.29 47.52
CA SER A 41 -17.69 1.08 47.02
C SER A 41 -16.33 1.66 47.44
N TYR A 42 -15.86 1.33 48.65
CA TYR A 42 -14.55 1.77 49.12
C TYR A 42 -13.42 1.12 48.33
N VAL A 43 -13.46 -0.21 48.17
CA VAL A 43 -12.48 -0.98 47.40
C VAL A 43 -12.50 -0.57 45.93
N TYR A 44 -13.69 -0.35 45.35
CA TYR A 44 -13.82 0.10 43.97
C TYR A 44 -13.18 1.48 43.75
N ARG A 45 -13.49 2.47 44.59
CA ARG A 45 -12.89 3.81 44.49
C ARG A 45 -11.37 3.75 44.66
N ARG A 46 -10.90 3.00 45.66
CA ARG A 46 -9.47 2.87 45.91
C ARG A 46 -8.74 2.16 44.78
N ASN A 47 -9.33 1.11 44.20
CA ASN A 47 -8.78 0.44 43.02
C ASN A 47 -8.79 1.34 41.78
N LEU A 48 -9.83 2.16 41.57
CA LEU A 48 -9.84 3.13 40.47
C LEU A 48 -8.76 4.19 40.63
N GLU A 49 -8.59 4.75 41.83
CA GLU A 49 -7.51 5.70 42.15
C GLU A 49 -6.13 5.05 42.02
N ASP A 50 -5.99 3.76 42.32
CA ASP A 50 -4.72 3.05 42.19
C ASP A 50 -4.42 2.59 40.74
N MET A 51 -5.44 2.35 39.91
CA MET A 51 -5.28 1.77 38.56
C MET A 51 -5.35 2.82 37.44
N CYS A 52 -6.12 3.89 37.61
CA CYS A 52 -6.33 4.90 36.57
C CYS A 52 -5.48 6.15 36.81
N VAL A 53 -5.01 6.77 35.74
CA VAL A 53 -4.39 8.10 35.82
C VAL A 53 -5.45 9.13 35.38
N LEU A 54 -6.18 9.71 36.34
CA LEU A 54 -7.35 10.55 36.02
C LEU A 54 -7.01 12.00 35.65
N SER A 55 -5.80 12.46 35.99
CA SER A 55 -5.38 13.83 35.74
C SER A 55 -3.86 13.96 35.72
N VAL A 56 -3.37 15.14 35.32
CA VAL A 56 -1.95 15.51 35.35
C VAL A 56 -1.40 15.56 36.78
N GLN A 57 -2.25 15.84 37.77
CA GLN A 57 -1.89 15.90 39.19
C GLN A 57 -1.86 14.53 39.86
N HIS A 58 -2.22 13.46 39.15
CA HIS A 58 -2.19 12.12 39.69
C HIS A 58 -0.75 11.66 39.99
N ASP A 59 -0.51 11.05 41.15
CA ASP A 59 0.84 10.68 41.62
C ASP A 59 1.61 9.79 40.62
N ARG A 60 0.89 8.97 39.84
CA ARG A 60 1.45 8.06 38.83
C ARG A 60 1.53 8.65 37.43
N PHE A 61 1.12 9.90 37.21
CA PHE A 61 1.10 10.52 35.89
C PHE A 61 2.48 10.55 35.25
N SER A 62 3.53 10.89 36.01
CA SER A 62 4.91 10.95 35.52
C SER A 62 5.41 9.58 35.03
N ILE A 63 5.11 8.51 35.76
CA ILE A 63 5.49 7.13 35.42
C ILE A 63 4.71 6.64 34.19
N TRP A 64 3.41 6.95 34.12
CA TRP A 64 2.56 6.57 33.00
C TRP A 64 2.91 7.32 31.70
N THR A 65 3.33 8.59 31.81
CA THR A 65 3.78 9.40 30.66
C THR A 65 5.18 9.04 30.19
N HIS A 66 6.09 8.76 31.12
CA HIS A 66 7.48 8.39 30.86
C HIS A 66 7.67 6.92 31.20
N ASN A 67 7.31 6.05 30.27
CA ASN A 67 7.50 4.61 30.45
C ASN A 67 8.97 4.23 30.16
N LYS A 68 9.91 4.88 30.87
CA LYS A 68 11.36 4.69 30.72
C LYS A 68 11.83 3.29 31.15
N TYR A 69 10.97 2.52 31.81
CA TYR A 69 11.33 1.29 32.54
C TYR A 69 10.65 0.01 32.04
N ARG A 70 9.99 0.04 30.87
CA ARG A 70 9.77 -1.22 30.15
C ARG A 70 11.01 -1.49 29.34
N ASP A 71 11.79 -2.47 29.76
CA ASP A 71 12.87 -3.08 28.97
C ASP A 71 12.25 -3.83 27.76
N GLN A 72 11.58 -3.09 26.89
CA GLN A 72 11.07 -3.60 25.63
C GLN A 72 12.23 -3.57 24.64
N SER A 73 12.70 -4.77 24.30
CA SER A 73 13.69 -4.97 23.25
C SER A 73 13.04 -5.69 22.07
N SER A 74 13.18 -5.14 20.88
CA SER A 74 12.78 -5.77 19.60
C SER A 74 13.98 -6.49 19.01
N HIS A 75 13.83 -7.77 18.65
CA HIS A 75 14.89 -8.57 18.02
C HIS A 75 14.48 -8.82 16.57
N ILE A 76 15.22 -8.26 15.62
CA ILE A 76 14.87 -8.32 14.19
C ILE A 76 15.76 -9.34 13.49
N PHE A 77 15.12 -10.22 12.71
CA PHE A 77 15.77 -11.17 11.83
C PHE A 77 15.37 -10.88 10.39
N TYR A 78 16.33 -10.91 9.47
CA TYR A 78 16.11 -10.71 8.05
C TYR A 78 16.42 -11.97 7.26
N TRP A 79 15.64 -12.22 6.22
CA TRP A 79 15.95 -13.25 5.23
C TRP A 79 16.68 -12.60 4.05
N GLN A 80 18.01 -12.55 4.12
CA GLN A 80 18.85 -11.94 3.10
C GLN A 80 18.85 -12.80 1.83
N ILE A 81 18.51 -12.20 0.69
CA ILE A 81 18.61 -12.83 -0.64
C ILE A 81 20.07 -12.79 -1.10
N THR A 82 20.64 -13.96 -1.39
CA THR A 82 22.05 -14.13 -1.78
C THR A 82 22.29 -14.25 -3.29
N ASN A 83 21.22 -14.46 -4.07
CA ASN A 83 21.26 -14.58 -5.53
C ASN A 83 20.25 -13.62 -6.21
N PRO A 84 20.29 -12.31 -5.93
CA PRO A 84 19.29 -11.37 -6.42
C PRO A 84 19.18 -11.36 -7.95
N ASP A 85 20.31 -11.41 -8.68
CA ASP A 85 20.30 -11.36 -10.15
C ASP A 85 19.68 -12.62 -10.76
N ASP A 86 20.05 -13.80 -10.27
CA ASP A 86 19.45 -15.06 -10.74
C ASP A 86 17.96 -15.12 -10.44
N PHE A 87 17.56 -14.62 -9.27
CA PHE A 87 16.16 -14.54 -8.86
C PHE A 87 15.36 -13.62 -9.78
N LEU A 88 15.89 -12.44 -10.11
CA LEU A 88 15.17 -11.43 -10.90
C LEU A 88 15.18 -11.73 -12.40
N TYR A 89 16.31 -12.18 -12.94
CA TYR A 89 16.53 -12.20 -14.40
C TYR A 89 16.60 -13.60 -14.99
N HIS A 90 16.90 -14.62 -14.18
CA HIS A 90 17.07 -16.00 -14.65
C HIS A 90 15.96 -16.95 -14.17
N ASN A 91 14.88 -16.40 -13.59
CA ASN A 91 13.77 -17.18 -13.05
C ASN A 91 14.21 -18.27 -12.06
N ALA A 92 15.31 -18.03 -11.33
CA ALA A 92 15.81 -18.94 -10.32
C ALA A 92 15.04 -18.75 -8.99
N ALA A 93 14.94 -19.79 -8.18
CA ALA A 93 14.38 -19.65 -6.83
C ALA A 93 15.30 -18.75 -5.96
N PRO A 94 14.72 -17.87 -5.11
CA PRO A 94 15.52 -17.04 -4.21
C PRO A 94 16.19 -17.91 -3.14
N LYS A 95 17.50 -17.74 -2.97
CA LYS A 95 18.31 -18.35 -1.92
C LYS A 95 18.44 -17.36 -0.77
N VAL A 96 17.81 -17.68 0.36
CA VAL A 96 17.79 -16.81 1.53
C VAL A 96 18.69 -17.33 2.65
N VAL A 97 19.32 -16.41 3.38
CA VAL A 97 20.08 -16.68 4.60
C VAL A 97 19.56 -15.77 5.71
N GLU A 98 19.31 -16.34 6.89
CA GLU A 98 18.89 -15.56 8.05
C GLU A 98 20.05 -14.68 8.56
N GLN A 99 19.79 -13.40 8.82
CA GLN A 99 20.70 -12.49 9.49
C GLN A 99 20.02 -11.86 10.72
N GLY A 100 20.67 -11.95 11.87
CA GLY A 100 20.19 -11.38 13.12
C GLY A 100 20.52 -12.24 14.34
N PRO A 101 20.01 -11.88 15.53
CA PRO A 101 19.10 -10.76 15.77
C PRO A 101 19.81 -9.40 15.82
N TYR A 102 19.22 -8.39 15.18
CA TYR A 102 19.54 -6.99 15.45
C TYR A 102 18.61 -6.48 16.56
N VAL A 103 19.18 -6.03 17.67
CA VAL A 103 18.42 -5.70 18.89
C VAL A 103 18.24 -4.20 19.00
N TYR A 104 16.99 -3.76 19.22
CA TYR A 104 16.62 -2.37 19.45
C TYR A 104 15.91 -2.22 20.79
N LYS A 105 16.28 -1.20 21.58
CA LYS A 105 15.58 -0.80 22.81
C LYS A 105 14.55 0.26 22.48
N GLN A 106 13.32 0.04 22.94
CA GLN A 106 12.20 0.94 22.75
C GLN A 106 12.07 1.91 23.93
N PHE A 107 11.93 3.19 23.60
CA PHE A 107 11.62 4.27 24.54
C PHE A 107 10.30 4.91 24.14
N GLU A 108 9.39 5.02 25.10
CA GLU A 108 8.06 5.59 24.87
C GLU A 108 7.82 6.81 25.75
N GLN A 109 7.21 7.84 25.15
CA GLN A 109 6.72 9.00 25.87
C GLN A 109 5.36 9.44 25.35
N LYS A 110 4.43 9.75 26.26
CA LYS A 110 3.14 10.35 25.89
C LYS A 110 3.27 11.87 25.91
N LEU A 111 3.02 12.48 24.76
CA LEU A 111 3.10 13.92 24.54
C LEU A 111 1.70 14.55 24.52
N ASN A 112 1.62 15.81 24.96
CA ASN A 112 0.39 16.62 24.95
C ASN A 112 -0.82 15.89 25.54
N VAL A 113 -0.65 15.35 26.74
CA VAL A 113 -1.72 14.59 27.40
C VAL A 113 -2.83 15.53 27.82
N GLU A 114 -4.05 15.24 27.36
CA GLU A 114 -5.26 15.98 27.70
C GLU A 114 -6.31 15.03 28.28
N PHE A 115 -6.86 15.43 29.42
CA PHE A 115 -7.99 14.78 30.10
C PHE A 115 -9.22 15.69 29.95
N PRO A 116 -10.20 15.34 29.09
CA PRO A 116 -11.41 16.13 28.97
C PRO A 116 -12.24 16.04 30.26
N GLU A 117 -12.77 17.17 30.73
CA GLU A 117 -13.42 17.29 32.06
C GLU A 117 -14.64 16.36 32.24
N ASP A 118 -15.29 15.96 31.15
CA ASP A 118 -16.55 15.20 31.16
C ASP A 118 -16.40 13.73 30.71
N THR A 119 -15.18 13.25 30.48
CA THR A 119 -14.93 11.88 29.99
C THR A 119 -13.83 11.20 30.79
N HIS A 120 -13.91 9.87 30.95
CA HIS A 120 -12.80 9.06 31.48
C HIS A 120 -11.73 8.76 30.41
N ASP A 121 -11.76 9.50 29.32
CA ASP A 121 -10.84 9.34 28.21
C ASP A 121 -9.62 10.23 28.40
N VAL A 122 -8.49 9.75 27.90
CA VAL A 122 -7.25 10.49 27.82
C VAL A 122 -6.81 10.52 26.36
N SER A 123 -6.37 11.69 25.92
CA SER A 123 -5.83 11.84 24.58
C SER A 123 -4.38 12.30 24.62
N PHE A 124 -3.55 11.74 23.76
CA PHE A 124 -2.13 12.04 23.69
C PHE A 124 -1.54 11.65 22.32
N TYR A 125 -0.34 12.14 22.03
CA TYR A 125 0.50 11.61 20.96
C TYR A 125 1.53 10.66 21.57
N LEU A 126 1.72 9.48 20.99
CA LEU A 126 2.76 8.56 21.42
C LEU A 126 4.03 8.85 20.64
N TRP A 127 5.10 9.20 21.34
CA TRP A 127 6.44 9.26 20.77
C TRP A 127 7.17 7.97 21.11
N VAL A 128 7.58 7.24 20.08
CA VAL A 128 8.37 6.01 20.18
C VAL A 128 9.73 6.25 19.56
N ARG A 129 10.79 6.02 20.33
CA ARG A 129 12.17 6.02 19.84
C ARG A 129 12.76 4.63 20.01
N GLN A 130 13.50 4.22 19.00
CA GLN A 130 14.20 2.93 18.97
C GLN A 130 15.70 3.24 18.94
N GLU A 131 16.46 2.60 19.82
CA GLU A 131 17.91 2.74 19.85
C GLU A 131 18.57 1.37 19.68
N PHE A 132 19.53 1.27 18.76
CA PHE A 132 20.24 0.02 18.50
C PHE A 132 21.11 -0.37 19.71
N ASP A 133 20.91 -1.59 20.19
CA ASP A 133 21.72 -2.17 21.26
C ASP A 133 22.85 -3.01 20.64
N ALA A 134 23.98 -2.34 20.41
CA ALA A 134 25.16 -2.96 19.83
C ALA A 134 25.75 -4.09 20.72
N GLU A 135 25.63 -3.98 22.04
CA GLU A 135 26.17 -4.96 22.98
C GLU A 135 25.36 -6.26 22.91
N THR A 136 24.03 -6.17 23.07
CA THR A 136 23.15 -7.35 23.00
C THR A 136 23.15 -7.96 21.59
N THR A 137 23.27 -7.12 20.54
CA THR A 137 23.41 -7.62 19.16
C THR A 137 24.72 -8.38 18.98
N ALA A 138 25.84 -7.84 19.44
CA ALA A 138 27.14 -8.51 19.34
C ALA A 138 27.20 -9.82 20.15
N GLU A 139 26.53 -9.87 21.30
CA GLU A 139 26.41 -11.10 22.12
C GLU A 139 25.64 -12.20 21.38
N LYS A 140 24.54 -11.85 20.68
CA LYS A 140 23.62 -12.83 20.09
C LYS A 140 23.92 -13.19 18.64
N CYS A 141 24.27 -12.21 17.82
CA CYS A 141 24.54 -12.37 16.39
C CYS A 141 26.05 -12.54 16.12
N GLY A 142 26.89 -12.06 17.02
CA GLY A 142 28.35 -12.02 16.89
C GLY A 142 28.86 -10.61 16.61
N SER A 143 30.16 -10.38 16.86
CA SER A 143 30.79 -9.05 16.76
C SER A 143 30.81 -8.46 15.35
N GLN A 144 30.53 -9.26 14.33
CA GLN A 144 30.40 -8.84 12.94
C GLN A 144 29.06 -8.18 12.63
N CYS A 145 28.03 -8.38 13.47
CA CYS A 145 26.70 -7.83 13.22
C CYS A 145 26.60 -6.39 13.71
N THR A 146 26.33 -5.46 12.81
CA THR A 146 26.30 -4.02 13.11
C THR A 146 25.06 -3.34 12.54
N GLU A 147 24.80 -2.12 13.00
CA GLU A 147 23.69 -1.31 12.49
C GLU A 147 23.81 -0.91 11.01
N ASN A 148 25.01 -0.99 10.45
CA ASN A 148 25.29 -0.63 9.07
C ASN A 148 25.39 -1.84 8.13
N ASP A 149 25.03 -3.04 8.60
CA ASP A 149 25.10 -4.24 7.78
C ASP A 149 24.16 -4.11 6.59
N ASN A 150 24.70 -4.32 5.40
CA ASN A 150 23.92 -4.26 4.17
C ASN A 150 23.16 -5.57 3.97
N ILE A 151 21.84 -5.46 3.96
CA ILE A 151 20.93 -6.58 3.78
C ILE A 151 20.20 -6.39 2.45
N THR A 152 20.13 -7.46 1.67
CA THR A 152 19.42 -7.52 0.39
C THR A 152 18.08 -8.21 0.61
N ILE A 153 16.97 -7.48 0.51
CA ILE A 153 15.61 -8.01 0.69
C ILE A 153 14.69 -7.54 -0.43
N LEU A 154 13.50 -8.13 -0.48
CA LEU A 154 12.36 -7.60 -1.24
C LEU A 154 12.09 -6.14 -0.85
N ASN A 155 12.03 -5.24 -1.84
CA ASN A 155 11.95 -3.80 -1.63
C ASN A 155 10.57 -3.36 -1.11
N PRO A 156 10.42 -2.99 0.17
CA PRO A 156 9.11 -2.63 0.72
C PRO A 156 8.50 -1.40 0.05
N ALA A 157 9.33 -0.46 -0.42
CA ALA A 157 8.88 0.73 -1.13
C ALA A 157 8.19 0.36 -2.45
N TYR A 158 8.81 -0.56 -3.21
CA TYR A 158 8.24 -1.11 -4.43
C TYR A 158 6.89 -1.78 -4.16
N PHE A 159 6.79 -2.66 -3.15
CA PHE A 159 5.53 -3.31 -2.80
C PHE A 159 4.46 -2.33 -2.29
N GLN A 160 4.84 -1.24 -1.62
CA GLN A 160 3.90 -0.19 -1.24
C GLN A 160 3.32 0.53 -2.46
N LEU A 161 4.14 0.78 -3.49
CA LEU A 161 3.68 1.35 -4.76
C LEU A 161 2.71 0.39 -5.47
N LEU A 162 3.07 -0.89 -5.56
CA LEU A 162 2.21 -1.90 -6.17
C LEU A 162 0.89 -2.08 -5.43
N SER A 163 0.91 -2.11 -4.10
CA SER A 163 -0.31 -2.21 -3.28
C SER A 163 -1.27 -1.04 -3.52
N ARG A 164 -0.74 0.18 -3.74
CA ARG A 164 -1.56 1.35 -4.11
C ARG A 164 -2.04 1.32 -5.56
N ALA A 165 -1.26 0.72 -6.46
CA ALA A 165 -1.63 0.56 -7.86
C ALA A 165 -2.64 -0.58 -8.09
N GLY A 166 -2.67 -1.57 -7.20
CA GLY A 166 -3.52 -2.76 -7.26
C GLY A 166 -2.87 -3.94 -8.00
N SER A 167 -2.01 -3.69 -8.97
CA SER A 167 -1.16 -4.71 -9.61
C SER A 167 0.01 -4.06 -10.33
N ASP A 168 0.98 -4.89 -10.70
CA ASP A 168 2.11 -4.52 -11.54
C ASP A 168 1.61 -3.92 -12.86
N LEU A 169 0.78 -4.66 -13.59
CA LEU A 169 0.26 -4.21 -14.88
C LEU A 169 -0.38 -2.80 -14.78
N ILE A 170 -1.22 -2.54 -13.77
CA ILE A 170 -1.84 -1.23 -13.58
C ILE A 170 -0.80 -0.16 -13.26
N TYR A 171 0.22 -0.46 -12.47
CA TYR A 171 1.31 0.47 -12.18
C TYR A 171 2.05 0.88 -13.47
N ALA A 172 2.48 -0.08 -14.30
CA ALA A 172 3.16 0.23 -15.55
C ALA A 172 2.27 0.97 -16.53
N LEU A 173 0.99 0.60 -16.64
CA LEU A 173 0.05 1.33 -17.48
C LEU A 173 -0.12 2.79 -17.02
N ARG A 174 -0.24 3.05 -15.71
CA ARG A 174 -0.28 4.43 -15.18
C ARG A 174 0.99 5.22 -15.46
N MET A 175 2.14 4.54 -15.49
CA MET A 175 3.44 5.14 -15.79
C MET A 175 3.71 5.32 -17.30
N THR A 176 2.91 4.69 -18.17
CA THR A 176 3.13 4.68 -19.62
C THR A 176 3.25 6.09 -20.20
N PRO A 177 2.37 7.06 -19.92
CA PRO A 177 2.47 8.38 -20.53
C PRO A 177 3.81 9.08 -20.25
N THR A 178 4.23 9.10 -18.99
CA THR A 178 5.47 9.75 -18.56
C THR A 178 6.71 9.05 -19.12
N ILE A 179 6.73 7.71 -19.08
CA ILE A 179 7.88 6.94 -19.52
C ILE A 179 8.02 6.95 -21.04
N ILE A 180 6.92 6.91 -21.78
CA ILE A 180 6.94 7.00 -23.25
C ILE A 180 7.30 8.42 -23.69
N GLU A 181 6.84 9.47 -23.01
CA GLU A 181 7.24 10.84 -23.28
C GLU A 181 8.75 11.04 -23.07
N ASP A 182 9.29 10.56 -21.96
CA ASP A 182 10.73 10.61 -21.67
C ASP A 182 11.53 9.82 -22.72
N ALA A 183 11.07 8.63 -23.10
CA ALA A 183 11.70 7.83 -24.14
C ALA A 183 11.72 8.54 -25.50
N LEU A 184 10.60 9.13 -25.92
CA LEU A 184 10.51 9.89 -27.16
C LEU A 184 11.41 11.12 -27.14
N ASN A 185 11.46 11.86 -26.03
CA ASN A 185 12.32 13.03 -25.88
C ASN A 185 13.80 12.66 -25.96
N HIS A 186 14.21 11.58 -25.29
CA HIS A 186 15.57 11.08 -25.36
C HIS A 186 15.94 10.60 -26.77
N LEU A 187 15.06 9.84 -27.43
CA LEU A 187 15.29 9.40 -28.81
C LEU A 187 15.41 10.60 -29.78
N THR A 188 14.56 11.60 -29.61
CA THR A 188 14.62 12.85 -30.38
C THR A 188 15.96 13.58 -30.19
N GLN A 189 16.46 13.65 -28.95
CA GLN A 189 17.76 14.24 -28.65
C GLN A 189 18.93 13.47 -29.28
N LEU A 190 18.86 12.14 -29.28
CA LEU A 190 19.89 11.28 -29.88
C LEU A 190 19.94 11.41 -31.40
N LEU A 191 18.79 11.51 -32.07
CA LEU A 191 18.72 11.68 -33.53
C LEU A 191 19.17 13.07 -34.00
N GLY A 192 19.22 14.05 -33.10
CA GLY A 192 20.02 15.26 -33.25
C GLY A 192 19.79 16.10 -34.52
N HIS A 193 18.56 16.57 -34.81
CA HIS A 193 18.27 17.44 -35.97
C HIS A 193 17.08 18.41 -35.77
N GLU A 194 16.95 19.42 -36.65
CA GLU A 194 15.82 20.37 -36.71
C GLU A 194 14.46 19.68 -36.91
N ASP A 195 14.45 18.49 -37.54
CA ASP A 195 13.26 17.65 -37.79
C ASP A 195 13.07 16.51 -36.76
N GLY A 196 13.79 16.56 -35.63
CA GLY A 196 13.92 15.45 -34.67
C GLY A 196 12.62 14.70 -34.29
N PRO A 197 11.48 15.38 -34.04
CA PRO A 197 10.22 14.68 -33.75
C PRO A 197 9.71 13.84 -34.93
N SER A 198 9.87 14.31 -36.17
CA SER A 198 9.42 13.57 -37.36
C SER A 198 10.29 12.35 -37.61
N ASP A 199 11.61 12.46 -37.45
CA ASP A 199 12.53 11.34 -37.62
C ASP A 199 12.34 10.29 -36.52
N THR A 200 12.06 10.71 -35.29
CA THR A 200 11.66 9.82 -34.19
C THR A 200 10.41 9.01 -34.58
N MET A 201 9.37 9.68 -35.11
CA MET A 201 8.13 9.02 -35.54
C MET A 201 8.35 8.08 -36.73
N ARG A 202 9.23 8.42 -37.69
CA ARG A 202 9.62 7.50 -38.76
C ARG A 202 10.27 6.26 -38.18
N LEU A 203 11.24 6.44 -37.30
CA LEU A 203 12.04 5.35 -36.74
C LEU A 203 11.18 4.34 -35.97
N ILE A 204 10.31 4.81 -35.09
CA ILE A 204 9.44 3.93 -34.27
C ILE A 204 8.30 3.28 -35.09
N GLY A 205 8.07 3.75 -36.31
CA GLY A 205 7.10 3.22 -37.26
C GLY A 205 7.65 2.23 -38.29
N VAL A 206 8.96 1.95 -38.30
CA VAL A 206 9.54 1.02 -39.27
C VAL A 206 9.17 -0.41 -38.94
N VAL A 207 8.69 -1.16 -39.93
CA VAL A 207 8.23 -2.56 -39.80
C VAL A 207 9.30 -3.57 -40.25
N ASP A 208 10.44 -3.09 -40.75
CA ASP A 208 11.61 -3.92 -41.04
C ASP A 208 12.39 -4.20 -39.75
N GLY A 209 12.56 -5.48 -39.38
CA GLY A 209 13.16 -5.89 -38.11
C GLY A 209 14.66 -5.55 -37.92
N ASN A 210 15.26 -4.79 -38.83
CA ASN A 210 16.68 -4.41 -38.82
C ASN A 210 16.93 -2.93 -38.47
N VAL A 211 15.91 -2.22 -37.97
CA VAL A 211 16.04 -0.81 -37.55
C VAL A 211 17.15 -0.62 -36.52
N VAL A 212 17.18 -1.55 -35.56
CA VAL A 212 18.22 -1.60 -34.53
C VAL A 212 19.58 -1.71 -35.20
N ASP A 213 19.80 -2.68 -36.09
CA ASP A 213 21.11 -2.91 -36.73
C ASP A 213 21.59 -1.73 -37.58
N ASN A 214 20.65 -1.05 -38.25
CA ASN A 214 20.98 0.08 -39.12
C ASN A 214 21.36 1.35 -38.33
N HIS A 215 20.95 1.49 -37.08
CA HIS A 215 21.18 2.70 -36.26
C HIS A 215 21.91 2.41 -34.92
N ALA A 216 22.20 1.13 -34.62
CA ALA A 216 22.92 0.69 -33.42
C ALA A 216 24.37 1.21 -33.37
N GLY A 217 24.95 1.56 -34.52
CA GLY A 217 26.27 2.20 -34.56
C GLY A 217 26.28 3.59 -33.93
N ASP A 218 25.15 4.30 -33.97
CA ASP A 218 25.02 5.68 -33.49
C ASP A 218 24.37 5.75 -32.10
N LEU A 219 23.51 4.78 -31.75
CA LEU A 219 22.86 4.69 -30.44
C LEU A 219 23.78 3.98 -29.43
N HIS A 220 24.53 4.74 -28.63
CA HIS A 220 25.34 4.22 -27.49
C HIS A 220 24.50 3.69 -26.31
N TYR A 221 23.21 3.40 -26.51
CA TYR A 221 22.27 2.96 -25.47
C TYR A 221 22.06 1.44 -25.51
N PRO A 222 21.53 0.83 -24.44
CA PRO A 222 21.11 -0.57 -24.49
C PRO A 222 20.17 -0.77 -25.68
N PRO A 223 20.34 -1.84 -26.48
CA PRO A 223 19.47 -2.16 -27.62
C PRO A 223 17.98 -2.23 -27.25
N ASP A 224 17.68 -2.25 -25.96
CA ASP A 224 16.34 -2.29 -25.38
C ASP A 224 15.48 -1.05 -25.59
N PHE A 225 16.04 0.05 -26.10
CA PHE A 225 15.29 1.29 -26.31
C PHE A 225 14.30 1.20 -27.49
N LEU A 226 14.48 0.26 -28.42
CA LEU A 226 13.53 0.03 -29.51
C LEU A 226 12.37 -0.88 -29.10
N HIS A 227 12.38 -1.44 -27.88
CA HIS A 227 11.25 -2.24 -27.38
C HIS A 227 9.99 -1.41 -27.13
N PHE A 228 10.00 -0.07 -27.24
CA PHE A 228 8.75 0.70 -27.25
C PHE A 228 8.36 1.16 -28.66
N ALA A 229 9.08 0.76 -29.71
CA ALA A 229 8.69 1.08 -31.09
C ALA A 229 7.56 0.16 -31.56
N PHE A 230 6.48 0.76 -32.07
CA PHE A 230 5.32 0.00 -32.52
C PHE A 230 5.63 -0.84 -33.77
N GLY A 231 6.40 -0.30 -34.71
CA GLY A 231 6.80 -1.02 -35.92
C GLY A 231 7.67 -2.25 -35.62
N ASP A 232 8.65 -2.11 -34.73
CA ASP A 232 9.50 -3.21 -34.27
C ASP A 232 8.69 -4.29 -33.51
N TYR A 233 7.80 -3.87 -32.60
CA TYR A 233 6.87 -4.80 -31.96
C TYR A 233 6.06 -5.59 -33.00
N LEU A 234 5.46 -4.90 -33.97
CA LEU A 234 4.63 -5.54 -34.99
C LEU A 234 5.44 -6.56 -35.80
N ALA A 235 6.66 -6.20 -36.22
CA ALA A 235 7.56 -7.06 -37.00
C ALA A 235 7.93 -8.35 -36.25
N ASN A 236 8.06 -8.28 -34.93
CA ASN A 236 8.45 -9.39 -34.06
C ASN A 236 7.25 -10.12 -33.40
N ALA A 237 6.04 -9.59 -33.54
CA ALA A 237 4.83 -10.19 -32.99
C ALA A 237 4.47 -11.47 -33.76
N ASN A 238 4.68 -12.63 -33.13
CA ASN A 238 4.35 -13.93 -33.72
C ASN A 238 2.86 -14.28 -33.55
N THR A 239 1.96 -13.44 -34.05
CA THR A 239 0.51 -13.61 -33.93
C THR A 239 -0.17 -13.58 -35.30
N ALA A 240 -1.32 -14.24 -35.42
CA ALA A 240 -2.04 -14.31 -36.70
C ALA A 240 -2.50 -12.92 -37.19
N TYR A 241 -2.99 -12.07 -36.27
CA TYR A 241 -3.44 -10.71 -36.60
C TYR A 241 -2.27 -9.76 -36.90
N ALA A 242 -1.09 -9.92 -36.26
CA ALA A 242 0.10 -9.17 -36.65
C ALA A 242 0.51 -9.48 -38.10
N ASN A 243 0.56 -10.76 -38.47
CA ASN A 243 0.84 -11.18 -39.85
C ASN A 243 -0.18 -10.63 -40.85
N THR A 244 -1.48 -10.67 -40.52
CA THR A 244 -2.54 -10.07 -41.36
C THR A 244 -2.29 -8.58 -41.61
N VAL A 245 -1.91 -7.82 -40.57
CA VAL A 245 -1.61 -6.38 -40.71
C VAL A 245 -0.36 -6.16 -41.57
N ILE A 246 0.71 -6.94 -41.33
CA ILE A 246 1.96 -6.84 -42.10
C ILE A 246 1.73 -7.14 -43.59
N ASP A 247 1.00 -8.22 -43.89
CA ASP A 247 0.71 -8.67 -45.25
C ASP A 247 -0.18 -7.64 -45.97
N ALA A 248 -1.21 -7.12 -45.30
CA ALA A 248 -2.07 -6.09 -45.85
C ALA A 248 -1.32 -4.79 -46.15
N ARG A 249 -0.33 -4.44 -45.32
CA ARG A 249 0.57 -3.30 -45.54
C ARG A 249 1.69 -3.60 -46.54
N GLN A 250 1.84 -4.83 -47.03
CA GLN A 250 2.95 -5.23 -47.90
C GLN A 250 4.33 -4.90 -47.27
N ARG A 251 4.43 -4.99 -45.94
CA ARG A 251 5.62 -4.62 -45.15
C ARG A 251 6.07 -3.16 -45.31
N THR A 252 5.16 -2.23 -45.66
CA THR A 252 5.48 -0.81 -45.65
C THR A 252 5.41 -0.23 -44.25
N ASP A 253 6.37 0.65 -43.93
CA ASP A 253 6.45 1.38 -42.67
C ASP A 253 5.20 2.22 -42.38
N PHE A 254 5.01 2.56 -41.12
CA PHE A 254 4.02 3.54 -40.70
C PHE A 254 4.47 4.96 -41.04
N SER A 255 3.54 5.77 -41.53
CA SER A 255 3.79 7.18 -41.79
C SER A 255 3.98 7.96 -40.47
N VAL A 256 4.63 9.12 -40.57
CA VAL A 256 4.80 10.05 -39.44
C VAL A 256 3.46 10.41 -38.79
N ARG A 257 2.39 10.58 -39.60
CA ARG A 257 1.06 10.93 -39.09
C ARG A 257 0.41 9.78 -38.32
N GLU A 258 0.61 8.56 -38.78
CA GLU A 258 0.12 7.35 -38.12
C GLU A 258 0.76 7.19 -36.74
N MET A 259 2.09 7.31 -36.67
CA MET A 259 2.81 7.20 -35.40
C MET A 259 2.52 8.38 -34.47
N LEU A 260 2.41 9.60 -34.99
CA LEU A 260 2.05 10.75 -34.17
C LEU A 260 0.69 10.54 -33.50
N GLY A 261 -0.32 10.05 -34.23
CA GLY A 261 -1.64 9.76 -33.66
C GLY A 261 -1.62 8.70 -32.55
N LEU A 262 -0.83 7.63 -32.73
CA LEU A 262 -0.64 6.61 -31.70
C LEU A 262 0.08 7.16 -30.46
N TYR A 263 1.24 7.77 -30.64
CA TYR A 263 2.07 8.19 -29.51
C TYR A 263 1.51 9.41 -28.79
N GLU A 264 0.78 10.31 -29.46
CA GLU A 264 0.05 11.41 -28.80
C GLU A 264 -1.02 10.87 -27.84
N ALA A 265 -1.71 9.79 -28.22
CA ALA A 265 -2.66 9.11 -27.33
C ALA A 265 -1.96 8.41 -26.14
N LEU A 266 -0.75 7.89 -26.33
CA LEU A 266 0.04 7.23 -25.28
C LEU A 266 0.64 8.22 -24.27
N VAL A 267 1.21 9.34 -24.74
CA VAL A 267 1.86 10.32 -23.86
C VAL A 267 0.89 11.24 -23.13
N ASN A 268 -0.34 11.36 -23.60
CA ASN A 268 -1.35 12.18 -22.95
C ASN A 268 -2.07 11.38 -21.85
N PRO A 269 -1.88 11.69 -20.55
CA PRO A 269 -2.44 10.89 -19.46
C PRO A 269 -3.96 10.79 -19.48
N THR A 270 -4.64 11.84 -19.95
CA THR A 270 -6.11 11.89 -20.04
C THR A 270 -6.61 11.04 -21.21
N LEU A 271 -5.97 11.13 -22.38
CA LEU A 271 -6.35 10.31 -23.54
C LEU A 271 -6.01 8.85 -23.35
N PHE A 272 -4.86 8.57 -22.75
CA PHE A 272 -4.48 7.21 -22.40
C PHE A 272 -5.42 6.62 -21.36
N GLY A 273 -5.93 7.42 -20.42
CA GLY A 273 -6.73 6.94 -19.29
C GLY A 273 -5.90 6.56 -18.07
N ALA A 274 -4.74 7.20 -17.88
CA ALA A 274 -3.90 7.03 -16.70
C ALA A 274 -4.32 7.93 -15.51
N THR A 275 -5.17 8.93 -15.74
CA THR A 275 -5.56 9.91 -14.71
C THR A 275 -6.72 9.44 -13.84
N GLY A 276 -6.42 8.90 -12.65
CA GLY A 276 -7.37 8.79 -11.52
C GLY A 276 -8.34 7.60 -11.53
N GLU A 277 -9.17 7.51 -10.49
CA GLU A 277 -10.27 6.55 -10.39
C GLU A 277 -11.25 6.80 -11.54
N VAL A 278 -11.24 5.90 -12.50
CA VAL A 278 -12.27 5.85 -13.53
C VAL A 278 -13.58 5.58 -12.82
N ASP A 279 -14.54 6.50 -12.94
CA ASP A 279 -15.91 6.28 -12.51
C ASP A 279 -16.49 5.15 -13.36
N ASP A 280 -16.48 3.94 -12.79
CA ASP A 280 -16.87 2.71 -13.48
C ASP A 280 -18.26 2.82 -14.11
N ASP A 281 -19.16 3.58 -13.50
CA ASP A 281 -20.53 3.79 -13.98
C ASP A 281 -20.58 4.72 -15.20
N LYS A 282 -19.66 5.69 -15.32
CA LYS A 282 -19.55 6.56 -16.50
C LYS A 282 -18.82 5.89 -17.66
N CYS A 283 -18.00 4.89 -17.37
CA CYS A 283 -17.24 4.15 -18.36
C CYS A 283 -17.80 2.77 -18.71
N ARG A 284 -18.97 2.44 -18.19
CA ARG A 284 -19.78 1.38 -18.76
C ARG A 284 -20.30 1.87 -20.11
N LEU A 285 -19.83 1.21 -21.16
CA LEU A 285 -20.61 1.09 -22.39
C LEU A 285 -22.04 0.74 -21.99
N SER A 286 -22.97 1.67 -22.16
CA SER A 286 -24.38 1.44 -21.88
C SER A 286 -24.89 0.48 -22.94
N VAL A 287 -24.64 -0.81 -22.76
CA VAL A 287 -25.47 -1.85 -23.37
C VAL A 287 -26.81 -1.70 -22.66
N PRO A 288 -27.89 -1.32 -23.36
CA PRO A 288 -29.17 -1.04 -22.70
C PRO A 288 -29.58 -2.25 -21.85
N ARG A 289 -29.95 -2.03 -20.59
CA ARG A 289 -30.23 -3.11 -19.62
C ARG A 289 -31.39 -4.05 -20.01
N ASP A 290 -32.13 -3.70 -21.06
CA ASP A 290 -33.18 -4.53 -21.67
C ASP A 290 -32.66 -5.45 -22.80
N PHE A 291 -31.35 -5.51 -23.03
CA PHE A 291 -30.74 -6.43 -24.00
C PHE A 291 -30.58 -7.84 -23.40
N ASP A 292 -31.59 -8.67 -23.64
CA ASP A 292 -31.51 -10.11 -23.45
C ASP A 292 -30.46 -10.70 -24.41
N PHE A 293 -29.36 -11.21 -23.84
CA PHE A 293 -28.18 -11.71 -24.56
C PHE A 293 -28.49 -12.90 -25.49
N THR A 294 -29.67 -13.51 -25.38
CA THR A 294 -30.03 -14.71 -26.13
C THR A 294 -30.69 -14.48 -27.49
N TYR A 295 -31.16 -13.27 -27.82
CA TYR A 295 -32.04 -13.09 -28.99
C TYR A 295 -31.49 -12.31 -30.21
N HIS A 296 -30.33 -11.64 -30.11
CA HIS A 296 -29.84 -10.77 -31.20
C HIS A 296 -28.36 -10.94 -31.58
N LEU A 297 -27.93 -12.17 -31.86
CA LEU A 297 -26.67 -12.45 -32.57
C LEU A 297 -26.69 -12.05 -34.07
N VAL A 298 -27.73 -11.36 -34.58
CA VAL A 298 -27.92 -11.14 -36.03
C VAL A 298 -28.32 -9.71 -36.43
N THR A 299 -28.34 -8.71 -35.53
CA THR A 299 -28.65 -7.33 -35.96
C THR A 299 -27.58 -6.33 -35.50
N PRO A 300 -26.90 -5.64 -36.43
CA PRO A 300 -25.90 -4.63 -36.12
C PRO A 300 -26.59 -3.32 -35.73
N SER A 301 -27.12 -3.24 -34.50
CA SER A 301 -27.51 -1.96 -33.94
C SER A 301 -26.26 -1.22 -33.49
N SER A 302 -25.98 -0.09 -34.16
CA SER A 302 -24.87 0.82 -33.87
C SER A 302 -24.96 1.31 -32.42
N VAL A 303 -23.96 0.97 -31.60
CA VAL A 303 -23.79 1.58 -30.29
C VAL A 303 -23.18 2.96 -30.55
N SER A 304 -24.01 4.01 -30.55
CA SER A 304 -23.50 5.38 -30.64
C SER A 304 -23.04 5.83 -29.26
N PHE A 305 -21.75 6.02 -29.08
CA PHE A 305 -21.22 6.76 -27.95
C PHE A 305 -21.63 8.23 -28.08
N SER A 306 -22.12 8.84 -27.00
CA SER A 306 -22.32 10.29 -26.96
C SER A 306 -20.95 10.99 -26.86
N ASN A 307 -20.71 12.00 -27.69
CA ASN A 307 -19.45 12.78 -27.76
C ASN A 307 -18.90 13.32 -26.43
N SER A 308 -19.67 13.34 -25.34
CA SER A 308 -19.26 13.87 -24.04
C SER A 308 -18.50 12.89 -23.12
N ASN A 309 -18.48 11.57 -23.41
CA ASN A 309 -17.98 10.57 -22.44
C ASN A 309 -16.58 10.01 -22.73
N TYR A 310 -15.97 10.33 -23.88
CA TYR A 310 -14.70 9.71 -24.30
C TYR A 310 -13.50 10.15 -23.46
N ASN A 311 -13.47 11.43 -23.05
CA ASN A 311 -12.44 11.97 -22.15
C ASN A 311 -12.48 11.36 -20.75
N ILE A 312 -13.55 10.63 -20.40
CA ILE A 312 -13.76 10.08 -19.07
C ILE A 312 -13.12 8.69 -18.94
N CYS A 313 -12.98 7.94 -20.05
CA CYS A 313 -12.56 6.53 -20.01
C CYS A 313 -11.15 6.28 -20.53
N GLY A 314 -10.70 7.06 -21.51
CA GLY A 314 -9.39 6.89 -22.15
C GLY A 314 -9.24 5.59 -22.97
N LEU A 315 -8.15 5.55 -23.72
CA LEU A 315 -7.76 4.43 -24.58
C LEU A 315 -7.58 3.14 -23.78
N LEU A 316 -6.90 3.21 -22.63
CA LEU A 316 -6.56 2.05 -21.82
C LEU A 316 -7.79 1.27 -21.36
N ASN A 317 -8.77 1.97 -20.77
CA ASN A 317 -9.98 1.34 -20.27
C ASN A 317 -10.81 0.75 -21.42
N THR A 318 -10.78 1.40 -22.59
CA THR A 318 -11.40 0.89 -23.82
C THR A 318 -10.74 -0.42 -24.25
N LEU A 319 -9.41 -0.50 -24.23
CA LEU A 319 -8.68 -1.72 -24.58
C LEU A 319 -8.87 -2.87 -23.57
N GLN A 320 -8.96 -2.56 -22.27
CA GLN A 320 -9.09 -3.56 -21.20
C GLN A 320 -10.48 -4.21 -21.15
N ARG A 321 -11.55 -3.45 -21.42
CA ARG A 321 -12.93 -3.94 -21.28
C ARG A 321 -13.43 -4.73 -22.47
N PHE A 322 -12.76 -4.65 -23.61
CA PHE A 322 -13.20 -5.34 -24.79
C PHE A 322 -12.63 -6.76 -24.85
N GLU A 323 -13.54 -7.72 -24.76
CA GLU A 323 -13.29 -9.07 -25.23
C GLU A 323 -13.54 -9.12 -26.75
N PRO A 324 -12.60 -9.65 -27.55
CA PRO A 324 -12.75 -9.68 -28.99
C PRO A 324 -13.80 -10.71 -29.41
N THR A 325 -15.04 -10.25 -29.60
CA THR A 325 -16.03 -10.96 -30.43
C THR A 325 -16.20 -10.22 -31.77
N HIS A 326 -16.48 -10.94 -32.85
CA HIS A 326 -16.61 -10.34 -34.20
C HIS A 326 -17.62 -9.18 -34.27
N ALA A 327 -18.71 -9.23 -33.49
CA ALA A 327 -19.72 -8.16 -33.46
C ALA A 327 -19.25 -6.92 -32.67
N SER A 328 -18.36 -7.09 -31.68
CA SER A 328 -17.80 -5.98 -30.90
C SER A 328 -16.63 -5.27 -31.58
N ALA A 329 -15.97 -5.93 -32.55
CA ALA A 329 -14.78 -5.40 -33.22
C ALA A 329 -15.03 -4.06 -33.93
N LYS A 330 -16.17 -3.90 -34.62
CA LYS A 330 -16.49 -2.65 -35.33
C LYS A 330 -16.67 -1.45 -34.40
N ASN A 331 -17.45 -1.61 -33.32
CA ASN A 331 -17.67 -0.54 -32.34
C ASN A 331 -16.37 -0.21 -31.59
N LEU A 332 -15.54 -1.22 -31.30
CA LEU A 332 -14.23 -1.03 -30.70
C LEU A 332 -13.30 -0.23 -31.62
N THR A 333 -13.32 -0.57 -32.91
CA THR A 333 -12.52 0.13 -33.93
C THR A 333 -12.85 1.61 -33.95
N ASP A 334 -14.14 1.95 -34.03
CA ASP A 334 -14.59 3.35 -34.10
C ASP A 334 -14.24 4.12 -32.81
N ALA A 335 -14.25 3.44 -31.65
CA ALA A 335 -13.83 4.03 -30.39
C ALA A 335 -12.32 4.28 -30.32
N ILE A 336 -11.51 3.29 -30.70
CA ILE A 336 -10.04 3.40 -30.74
C ILE A 336 -9.60 4.46 -31.74
N ALA A 337 -10.20 4.49 -32.93
CA ALA A 337 -9.91 5.48 -33.96
C ALA A 337 -10.07 6.92 -33.44
N GLN A 338 -11.04 7.17 -32.57
CA GLN A 338 -11.25 8.50 -32.00
C GLN A 338 -10.12 8.92 -31.05
N TYR A 339 -9.57 8.00 -30.26
CA TYR A 339 -8.42 8.28 -29.40
C TYR A 339 -7.14 8.53 -30.22
N LEU A 340 -6.99 7.82 -31.34
CA LEU A 340 -5.82 7.90 -32.20
C LEU A 340 -5.89 9.03 -33.25
N CYS A 341 -7.03 9.72 -33.35
CA CYS A 341 -7.31 10.73 -34.38
C CYS A 341 -8.02 11.97 -33.81
N MET A 342 -7.66 12.37 -32.59
CA MET A 342 -8.37 13.43 -31.85
C MET A 342 -8.38 14.79 -32.57
N ASN A 343 -7.33 15.07 -33.36
CA ASN A 343 -7.27 16.18 -34.32
C ASN A 343 -7.31 15.62 -35.75
N SER A 344 -8.53 15.38 -36.26
CA SER A 344 -8.80 14.80 -37.58
C SER A 344 -8.15 15.52 -38.77
N THR A 345 -7.53 16.68 -38.54
CA THR A 345 -6.85 17.50 -39.54
C THR A 345 -5.32 17.31 -39.59
N ILE A 346 -4.67 16.73 -38.57
CA ILE A 346 -3.19 16.78 -38.44
C ILE A 346 -2.53 15.39 -38.27
N ALA A 347 -3.10 14.49 -37.46
CA ALA A 347 -2.51 13.18 -37.19
C ALA A 347 -3.59 12.13 -36.92
N CYS A 348 -3.47 10.95 -37.55
CA CYS A 348 -4.41 9.85 -37.40
C CYS A 348 -3.73 8.55 -37.82
N LEU A 349 -3.90 7.50 -37.01
CA LEU A 349 -3.55 6.14 -37.43
C LEU A 349 -4.58 5.68 -38.46
N GLU A 350 -4.18 5.64 -39.74
CA GLU A 350 -5.04 5.22 -40.84
C GLU A 350 -5.40 3.74 -40.70
N LEU A 351 -6.65 3.48 -40.33
CA LEU A 351 -7.17 2.14 -40.23
C LEU A 351 -7.52 1.61 -41.64
N PRO A 352 -7.11 0.37 -41.99
CA PRO A 352 -7.42 -0.23 -43.28
C PRO A 352 -8.93 -0.27 -43.55
N ALA A 353 -9.32 -0.12 -44.83
CA ALA A 353 -10.72 -0.20 -45.23
C ALA A 353 -11.31 -1.61 -45.11
N ASP A 354 -10.46 -2.64 -45.18
CA ASP A 354 -10.85 -4.04 -44.99
C ASP A 354 -11.16 -4.33 -43.51
N ASP A 355 -12.37 -4.80 -43.24
CA ASP A 355 -12.87 -5.05 -41.88
C ASP A 355 -11.99 -6.05 -41.12
N SER A 356 -11.45 -7.07 -41.79
CA SER A 356 -10.62 -8.12 -41.16
C SER A 356 -9.22 -7.62 -40.79
N VAL A 357 -8.62 -6.80 -41.66
CA VAL A 357 -7.33 -6.15 -41.39
C VAL A 357 -7.49 -5.11 -40.29
N ARG A 358 -8.60 -4.38 -40.30
CA ARG A 358 -8.92 -3.38 -39.29
C ARG A 358 -9.15 -3.99 -37.90
N GLU A 359 -9.88 -5.10 -37.82
CA GLU A 359 -10.01 -5.88 -36.58
C GLU A 359 -8.64 -6.37 -36.10
N SER A 360 -7.82 -6.89 -37.02
CA SER A 360 -6.46 -7.33 -36.70
C SER A 360 -5.59 -6.18 -36.17
N MET A 361 -5.68 -4.98 -36.74
CA MET A 361 -4.94 -3.79 -36.30
C MET A 361 -5.32 -3.38 -34.88
N VAL A 362 -6.61 -3.44 -34.54
CA VAL A 362 -7.10 -3.17 -33.18
C VAL A 362 -6.52 -4.17 -32.16
N LEU A 363 -6.45 -5.45 -32.51
CA LEU A 363 -5.85 -6.48 -31.66
C LEU A 363 -4.35 -6.27 -31.48
N VAL A 364 -3.63 -5.91 -32.56
CA VAL A 364 -2.21 -5.51 -32.47
C VAL A 364 -2.03 -4.35 -31.50
N ILE A 365 -2.83 -3.28 -31.63
CA ILE A 365 -2.73 -2.11 -30.75
C ILE A 365 -3.05 -2.49 -29.30
N ARG A 366 -4.07 -3.33 -29.09
CA ARG A 366 -4.43 -3.82 -27.76
C ARG A 366 -3.26 -4.55 -27.11
N ASP A 367 -2.67 -5.51 -27.79
CA ASP A 367 -1.61 -6.33 -27.21
C ASP A 367 -0.31 -5.56 -27.07
N TYR A 368 -0.04 -4.65 -28.01
CA TYR A 368 1.02 -3.67 -27.86
C TYR A 368 0.86 -2.86 -26.56
N VAL A 369 -0.32 -2.29 -26.31
CA VAL A 369 -0.56 -1.44 -25.14
C VAL A 369 -0.67 -2.23 -23.84
N LEU A 370 -1.31 -3.40 -23.85
CA LEU A 370 -1.63 -4.16 -22.63
C LEU A 370 -0.57 -5.21 -22.28
N GLU A 371 0.25 -5.65 -23.21
CA GLU A 371 1.22 -6.73 -22.99
C GLU A 371 2.66 -6.32 -23.27
N HIS A 372 2.90 -5.51 -24.29
CA HIS A 372 4.24 -5.12 -24.71
C HIS A 372 4.75 -3.87 -23.98
N LEU A 373 4.01 -2.76 -24.08
CA LEU A 373 4.35 -1.50 -23.42
C LEU A 373 4.58 -1.65 -21.91
N PRO A 374 3.78 -2.41 -21.14
CA PRO A 374 4.02 -2.57 -19.72
C PRO A 374 5.38 -3.18 -19.41
N LYS A 375 5.89 -4.10 -20.25
CA LYS A 375 7.23 -4.68 -20.07
C LYS A 375 8.32 -3.63 -20.24
N PHE A 376 8.23 -2.82 -21.29
CA PHE A 376 9.14 -1.70 -21.53
C PHE A 376 9.07 -0.68 -20.38
N VAL A 377 7.85 -0.26 -20.03
CA VAL A 377 7.62 0.72 -18.97
C VAL A 377 8.12 0.19 -17.63
N PHE A 378 7.93 -1.10 -17.34
CA PHE A 378 8.47 -1.71 -16.14
C PHE A 378 9.98 -1.70 -16.10
N TYR A 379 10.61 -2.15 -17.18
CA TYR A 379 12.06 -2.16 -17.30
C TYR A 379 12.63 -0.76 -17.09
N HIS A 380 12.05 0.24 -17.76
CA HIS A 380 12.50 1.62 -17.67
C HIS A 380 12.19 2.26 -16.31
N ALA A 381 11.00 2.02 -15.77
CA ALA A 381 10.63 2.49 -14.44
C ALA A 381 11.53 1.87 -13.37
N ALA A 382 11.82 0.56 -13.42
CA ALA A 382 12.73 -0.10 -12.48
C ALA A 382 14.17 0.42 -12.59
N LEU A 383 14.68 0.60 -13.82
CA LEU A 383 16.03 1.15 -14.06
C LEU A 383 16.15 2.62 -13.62
N LEU A 384 15.21 3.47 -14.03
CA LEU A 384 15.27 4.91 -13.75
C LEU A 384 14.91 5.26 -12.31
N SER A 385 13.92 4.58 -11.72
CA SER A 385 13.57 4.83 -10.32
C SER A 385 14.63 4.31 -9.35
N LYS A 386 15.53 3.43 -9.80
CA LYS A 386 16.41 2.61 -8.95
C LYS A 386 15.64 1.83 -7.87
N GLU A 387 14.32 1.69 -8.03
CA GLU A 387 13.44 0.91 -7.19
C GLU A 387 13.31 -0.48 -7.84
N SER A 388 14.39 -1.25 -7.76
CA SER A 388 14.33 -2.68 -8.11
C SER A 388 13.41 -3.40 -7.12
N MET A 389 12.82 -4.52 -7.55
CA MET A 389 12.01 -5.42 -6.71
C MET A 389 12.82 -5.93 -5.51
N VAL A 390 14.15 -5.95 -5.61
CA VAL A 390 15.08 -6.24 -4.52
C VAL A 390 15.91 -4.99 -4.25
N VAL A 391 16.12 -4.68 -2.97
CA VAL A 391 16.92 -3.52 -2.55
C VAL A 391 17.95 -3.94 -1.52
N THR A 392 19.15 -3.37 -1.62
CA THR A 392 20.20 -3.51 -0.61
C THR A 392 20.33 -2.20 0.16
N ARG A 393 20.12 -2.26 1.48
CA ARG A 393 20.26 -1.12 2.41
C ARG A 393 20.84 -1.60 3.73
N SER A 394 21.28 -0.66 4.56
CA SER A 394 21.64 -0.98 5.95
C SER A 394 20.44 -1.55 6.71
N GLN A 395 20.68 -2.45 7.65
CA GLN A 395 19.65 -3.00 8.52
C GLN A 395 18.90 -1.87 9.26
N ARG A 396 19.61 -0.81 9.68
CA ARG A 396 19.02 0.41 10.26
C ARG A 396 17.89 0.99 9.42
N ASN A 397 18.12 1.11 8.11
CA ASN A 397 17.14 1.71 7.21
C ASN A 397 15.89 0.84 7.14
N PHE A 398 16.02 -0.49 7.14
CA PHE A 398 14.85 -1.37 7.21
C PHE A 398 14.19 -1.36 8.58
N ALA A 399 14.95 -1.24 9.66
CA ALA A 399 14.42 -1.22 11.02
C ALA A 399 13.65 0.09 11.30
N LEU A 400 14.22 1.25 10.97
CA LEU A 400 13.71 2.56 11.37
C LEU A 400 13.02 3.34 10.23
N GLY A 401 13.25 2.93 8.99
CA GLY A 401 12.76 3.59 7.80
C GLY A 401 13.83 4.41 7.09
N TYR A 402 13.53 4.84 5.87
CA TYR A 402 14.43 5.62 5.05
C TYR A 402 13.65 6.45 4.04
N TYR A 403 14.24 7.55 3.56
CA TYR A 403 13.74 8.22 2.37
C TYR A 403 14.18 7.44 1.15
N ALA A 404 13.23 7.04 0.31
CA ALA A 404 13.53 6.48 -1.00
C ALA A 404 14.42 7.46 -1.77
N GLY A 405 15.18 6.97 -2.76
CA GLY A 405 15.91 7.89 -3.64
C GLY A 405 14.93 8.87 -4.28
N GLN A 406 15.40 10.04 -4.75
CA GLN A 406 14.60 10.86 -5.67
C GLN A 406 14.32 10.01 -6.92
N SER A 407 13.23 9.26 -6.91
CA SER A 407 12.72 8.59 -8.09
C SER A 407 12.33 9.69 -9.08
N ALA A 408 12.70 9.55 -10.35
CA ALA A 408 12.29 10.47 -11.42
C ALA A 408 10.75 10.69 -11.50
N ILE A 409 9.98 9.80 -10.87
CA ILE A 409 8.52 9.72 -10.91
C ILE A 409 7.83 10.71 -9.96
N SER A 410 8.55 11.36 -9.04
CA SER A 410 7.99 12.49 -8.28
C SER A 410 7.95 13.76 -9.15
N ALA A 411 7.19 13.71 -10.23
CA ALA A 411 6.81 14.86 -11.04
C ALA A 411 6.13 15.91 -10.15
N GLY A 412 6.92 16.86 -9.65
CA GLY A 412 6.46 18.06 -8.94
C GLY A 412 6.48 18.02 -7.40
N LYS A 413 6.72 16.88 -6.73
CA LYS A 413 6.90 16.85 -5.26
C LYS A 413 8.39 16.82 -4.91
N ARG A 414 8.87 17.88 -4.23
CA ARG A 414 10.30 18.09 -3.90
C ARG A 414 10.86 17.11 -2.85
N THR A 415 10.00 16.39 -2.13
CA THR A 415 10.43 15.47 -1.07
C THR A 415 10.27 14.01 -1.51
N PRO A 416 11.33 13.19 -1.45
CA PRO A 416 11.22 11.77 -1.74
C PRO A 416 10.24 11.09 -0.77
N PRO A 417 9.53 10.04 -1.20
CA PRO A 417 8.63 9.32 -0.32
C PRO A 417 9.40 8.65 0.82
N TYR A 418 8.89 8.79 2.05
CA TYR A 418 9.41 8.09 3.21
C TYR A 418 8.90 6.66 3.23
N VAL A 419 9.81 5.71 3.34
CA VAL A 419 9.54 4.28 3.49
C VAL A 419 9.61 3.97 4.98
N HIS A 420 8.49 3.53 5.54
CA HIS A 420 8.44 3.17 6.96
C HIS A 420 9.29 1.93 7.24
N GLY A 421 10.01 1.95 8.36
CA GLY A 421 10.72 0.78 8.87
C GLY A 421 9.78 -0.23 9.50
N ILE A 422 10.35 -1.37 9.89
CA ILE A 422 9.64 -2.44 10.62
C ILE A 422 9.23 -1.95 12.02
N LEU A 423 10.04 -1.10 12.65
CA LEU A 423 9.77 -0.53 13.96
C LEU A 423 9.14 0.85 13.83
N ASP A 424 8.19 1.15 14.71
CA ASP A 424 7.70 2.51 14.88
C ASP A 424 8.81 3.38 15.49
N HIS A 425 9.11 4.48 14.82
CA HIS A 425 10.23 5.36 15.14
C HIS A 425 9.93 6.81 14.76
N ALA A 426 9.99 7.68 15.75
CA ALA A 426 9.98 9.13 15.58
C ALA A 426 11.30 9.70 16.12
N GLU A 427 12.07 10.34 15.24
CA GLU A 427 13.36 10.92 15.61
C GLU A 427 13.16 12.13 16.54
N THR A 428 12.10 12.91 16.29
CA THR A 428 11.73 14.10 17.06
C THR A 428 10.32 13.98 17.66
N TYR A 429 10.00 14.85 18.62
CA TYR A 429 8.64 14.96 19.15
C TYR A 429 7.68 15.55 18.12
N GLU A 430 8.16 16.45 17.28
CA GLU A 430 7.42 17.05 16.17
C GLU A 430 6.98 15.97 15.17
N ASP A 431 7.90 15.07 14.81
CA ASP A 431 7.60 13.93 13.93
C ASP A 431 6.46 13.07 14.46
N ALA A 432 6.46 12.77 15.75
CA ALA A 432 5.39 11.98 16.38
C ALA A 432 4.04 12.72 16.39
N ARG A 433 4.05 14.06 16.50
CA ARG A 433 2.82 14.86 16.46
C ARG A 433 2.27 15.00 15.04
N GLU A 434 3.15 15.16 14.05
CA GLU A 434 2.75 15.34 12.65
C GLU A 434 2.34 14.03 11.98
N ARG A 435 3.05 12.93 12.28
CA ARG A 435 2.84 11.63 11.63
C ARG A 435 1.97 10.68 12.45
N GLY A 436 2.00 10.79 13.78
CA GLY A 436 1.31 9.87 14.68
C GLY A 436 -0.18 10.21 14.85
N PRO A 437 -1.08 9.22 14.86
CA PRO A 437 -2.47 9.47 15.21
C PRO A 437 -2.54 9.93 16.66
N ARG A 438 -3.41 10.92 16.93
CA ARG A 438 -3.79 11.24 18.30
C ARG A 438 -4.53 10.04 18.88
N VAL A 439 -3.95 9.42 19.89
CA VAL A 439 -4.54 8.26 20.57
C VAL A 439 -5.61 8.76 21.51
N LEU A 440 -6.80 8.15 21.45
CA LEU A 440 -7.87 8.33 22.44
C LEU A 440 -8.04 7.00 23.16
N LEU A 441 -7.75 6.98 24.46
CA LEU A 441 -7.82 5.78 25.28
C LEU A 441 -8.75 6.07 26.46
N SER A 442 -9.67 5.17 26.77
CA SER A 442 -10.35 5.23 28.05
C SER A 442 -9.38 4.79 29.14
N ASN A 443 -9.01 5.70 30.04
CA ASN A 443 -7.98 5.42 31.04
C ASN A 443 -8.51 4.60 32.23
N CYS A 444 -9.83 4.40 32.27
CA CYS A 444 -10.51 3.53 33.21
C CYS A 444 -11.42 2.55 32.47
N ILE A 445 -11.54 1.34 33.03
CA ILE A 445 -12.63 0.43 32.68
C ILE A 445 -13.94 1.13 33.09
N ASP A 446 -14.81 1.39 32.12
CA ASP A 446 -16.07 2.07 32.38
C ASP A 446 -16.97 1.23 33.31
N GLU A 447 -17.85 1.86 34.08
CA GLU A 447 -18.68 1.20 35.10
C GLU A 447 -19.61 0.12 34.48
N MET A 448 -19.96 0.29 33.19
CA MET A 448 -20.69 -0.71 32.40
C MET A 448 -19.83 -1.93 32.00
N GLU A 449 -18.55 -1.72 31.69
CA GLU A 449 -17.62 -2.81 31.35
C GLU A 449 -17.21 -3.60 32.59
N ALA A 450 -17.06 -2.96 33.75
CA ALA A 450 -16.85 -3.66 35.01
C ALA A 450 -18.03 -4.58 35.36
N LYS A 451 -19.29 -4.11 35.21
CA LYS A 451 -20.49 -4.91 35.48
C LYS A 451 -20.64 -6.11 34.55
N THR A 452 -20.10 -6.05 33.33
CA THR A 452 -20.14 -7.14 32.35
C THR A 452 -18.92 -8.07 32.42
N ASN A 453 -17.72 -7.55 32.71
CA ASN A 453 -16.48 -8.32 32.85
C ASN A 453 -16.43 -9.16 34.12
N PHE A 454 -17.08 -8.75 35.23
CA PHE A 454 -17.21 -9.63 36.40
C PHE A 454 -18.07 -10.89 36.13
N LYS A 455 -18.80 -10.95 35.00
CA LYS A 455 -19.49 -12.17 34.54
C LYS A 455 -18.60 -13.08 33.69
N TYR A 456 -17.54 -12.55 33.07
CA TYR A 456 -16.61 -13.32 32.25
C TYR A 456 -15.28 -13.48 32.99
N LYS A 457 -15.15 -14.61 33.70
CA LYS A 457 -13.85 -15.12 34.09
C LYS A 457 -12.95 -15.24 32.85
N GLY A 458 -11.89 -14.44 32.76
CA GLY A 458 -10.64 -14.89 32.16
C GLY A 458 -9.98 -14.04 31.07
N TRP A 459 -10.51 -12.89 30.64
CA TRP A 459 -9.93 -12.18 29.48
C TRP A 459 -9.96 -10.66 29.67
N CYS A 460 -8.79 -10.03 29.69
CA CYS A 460 -8.64 -8.57 29.72
C CYS A 460 -8.56 -8.07 28.27
N CYS A 461 -9.61 -7.43 27.77
CA CYS A 461 -9.59 -6.72 26.49
C CYS A 461 -9.42 -5.22 26.76
N ILE A 462 -8.44 -4.58 26.11
CA ILE A 462 -8.34 -3.12 26.02
C ILE A 462 -8.99 -2.72 24.70
N ALA A 463 -10.09 -1.96 24.75
CA ALA A 463 -10.76 -1.45 23.56
C ALA A 463 -10.11 -0.12 23.12
N LEU A 464 -9.46 -0.12 21.96
CA LEU A 464 -9.00 1.10 21.30
C LEU A 464 -10.12 1.64 20.39
N LYS A 465 -10.54 2.89 20.59
CA LYS A 465 -11.42 3.61 19.66
C LYS A 465 -10.58 4.59 18.84
N THR A 466 -10.24 4.21 17.61
CA THR A 466 -9.65 5.14 16.63
C THR A 466 -10.68 5.52 15.56
N PRO A 467 -10.87 6.81 15.22
CA PRO A 467 -11.88 7.22 14.24
C PRO A 467 -11.53 6.91 12.77
N VAL A 468 -10.29 6.54 12.46
CA VAL A 468 -9.82 6.40 11.07
C VAL A 468 -8.89 5.21 10.94
N LEU A 469 -9.42 4.00 11.11
CA LEU A 469 -8.85 2.74 10.59
C LEU A 469 -9.72 1.59 11.10
N ARG A 470 -10.55 1.02 10.23
CA ARG A 470 -11.19 -0.28 10.47
C ARG A 470 -10.13 -1.36 10.26
N VAL A 471 -9.18 -1.47 11.18
CA VAL A 471 -8.29 -2.64 11.24
C VAL A 471 -9.14 -3.77 11.77
N GLN A 472 -9.39 -4.78 10.93
CA GLN A 472 -9.82 -6.08 11.42
C GLN A 472 -8.73 -6.58 12.38
N LEU A 473 -9.05 -6.58 13.67
CA LEU A 473 -8.27 -7.23 14.71
C LEU A 473 -8.10 -8.69 14.32
N PHE A 474 -6.87 -9.08 13.99
CA PHE A 474 -6.48 -10.48 13.90
C PHE A 474 -6.53 -11.10 15.30
N ASP A 475 -6.99 -12.36 15.32
CA ASP A 475 -7.15 -13.20 16.49
C ASP A 475 -5.94 -13.19 17.43
N CYS A 476 -6.19 -12.89 18.70
CA CYS A 476 -5.35 -13.36 19.80
C CYS A 476 -5.54 -14.88 19.95
N LEU A 477 -4.73 -15.67 19.25
CA LEU A 477 -4.51 -17.11 19.45
C LEU A 477 -3.00 -17.32 19.26
N GLN A 478 -2.20 -17.95 20.12
CA GLN A 478 -2.41 -18.92 21.21
C GLN A 478 -1.25 -18.77 22.20
#